data_AF-A0A948E2W3-F1
#
_entry.id   AF-A0A948E2W3-F1
#
_cell.length_a   1.000
_cell.length_b   1.000
_cell.length_c   1.000
_cell.angle_alpha   90.00
_cell.angle_beta   90.00
_cell.angle_gamma   90.00
#
_symmetry.space_group_name_H-M   'P 1'
#
loop_
_entity.id
_entity.type
_entity.pdbx_description
1 polymer ?
#
loop_
_entity_poly.entity_id
_entity_poly.type
_entity_poly.pdbx_seq_one_letter_code
_entity_poly.pdbx_strand_id
1 'polypeptide(L)'
;AASDAPRTVIRGESSEEPKGDLSPVFIDWLSFSWEESASWAPMEHQIAELLSRWTGKSVHAQDNGRGIFGFKHSSSYWVSTDGTTATKIATFARGGESQKGRVFLQIDGTGCGLIRDFKEVKVLIDSIDARITRVDLAIDDYSGQLINVDQAVNWYNEGLFKNGSRNPSYSCAGDWLECQGKGRTFYVGKRANGKITRIYEKGRQLGDPSSLWTRFETEITSRDRDIPSDVLDDPTPYFAGQYVVSRSIVDSVVKKILTIKNEVQTTLEKSCKHAITQCGALVNYLAKFLMFNDSEIVSLLKKEGRTPARLSRLVHRQVDDVAQFRADILRGYAASGV
;
A
#
# COMPACT_ATOMS: atom_id res chain seq x y z
N ALA A 1 -16.63 -62.14 18.26
CA ALA A 1 -15.78 -61.43 17.28
C ALA A 1 -16.69 -60.61 16.38
N ALA A 2 -16.68 -59.29 16.56
CA ALA A 2 -17.17 -58.30 15.61
C ALA A 2 -16.52 -56.98 16.01
N SER A 3 -15.53 -56.56 15.22
CA SER A 3 -14.77 -55.32 15.36
C SER A 3 -15.60 -54.16 14.84
N ASP A 4 -15.96 -53.23 15.72
CA ASP A 4 -16.56 -51.96 15.32
C ASP A 4 -15.42 -50.93 15.16
N ALA A 5 -15.01 -50.71 13.91
CA ALA A 5 -13.98 -49.74 13.57
C ALA A 5 -14.60 -48.33 13.58
N PRO A 6 -13.97 -47.33 14.23
CA PRO A 6 -14.52 -45.98 14.26
C PRO A 6 -14.52 -45.33 12.87
N ARG A 7 -15.67 -44.75 12.51
CA ARG A 7 -15.91 -44.02 11.25
C ARG A 7 -14.88 -42.91 11.04
N THR A 8 -14.20 -42.94 9.90
CA THR A 8 -13.37 -41.85 9.41
C THR A 8 -14.24 -40.64 9.09
N VAL A 9 -14.13 -39.59 9.89
CA VAL A 9 -14.72 -38.28 9.59
C VAL A 9 -13.86 -37.65 8.49
N ILE A 10 -14.35 -37.69 7.25
CA ILE A 10 -13.80 -36.87 6.17
C ILE A 10 -14.19 -35.43 6.51
N ARG A 11 -13.31 -34.70 7.19
CA ARG A 11 -13.36 -33.24 7.18
C ARG A 11 -13.05 -32.84 5.74
N GLY A 12 -14.04 -32.25 5.06
CA GLY A 12 -13.85 -31.64 3.76
C GLY A 12 -12.90 -30.46 3.91
N GLU A 13 -11.60 -30.73 3.88
CA GLU A 13 -10.61 -29.75 3.51
C GLU A 13 -10.77 -29.56 1.99
N SER A 14 -11.52 -28.52 1.62
CA SER A 14 -11.50 -28.02 0.25
C SER A 14 -10.07 -27.54 -0.03
N SER A 15 -9.33 -28.38 -0.73
CA SER A 15 -7.99 -28.13 -1.24
C SER A 15 -8.06 -27.22 -2.46
N GLU A 16 -8.29 -25.93 -2.24
CA GLU A 16 -7.85 -24.90 -3.17
C GLU A 16 -7.25 -23.76 -2.33
N GLU A 17 -5.96 -23.91 -2.01
CA GLU A 17 -5.15 -22.79 -1.56
C GLU A 17 -5.09 -21.76 -2.69
N PRO A 18 -5.41 -20.47 -2.44
CA PRO A 18 -5.06 -19.43 -3.38
C PRO A 18 -3.53 -19.36 -3.42
N LYS A 19 -2.95 -19.82 -4.53
CA LYS A 19 -1.55 -19.59 -4.90
C LYS A 19 -1.32 -18.10 -5.08
N GLY A 20 -0.87 -17.45 -4.01
CA GLY A 20 -0.29 -16.13 -4.01
C GLY A 20 0.58 -16.02 -2.77
N ASP A 21 1.87 -16.31 -2.93
CA ASP A 21 2.87 -16.11 -1.88
C ASP A 21 2.84 -14.61 -1.53
N LEU A 22 2.12 -14.24 -0.46
CA LEU A 22 2.00 -12.85 -0.02
C LEU A 22 3.34 -12.45 0.58
N SER A 23 4.27 -12.03 -0.28
CA SER A 23 5.50 -11.36 0.11
C SER A 23 5.15 -10.25 1.12
N PRO A 24 5.70 -10.27 2.34
CA PRO A 24 5.39 -9.26 3.35
C PRO A 24 5.94 -7.87 2.96
N VAL A 25 6.85 -7.85 1.99
CA VAL A 25 7.40 -6.65 1.37
C VAL A 25 6.61 -6.33 0.11
N PHE A 26 6.23 -5.07 -0.05
CA PHE A 26 5.61 -4.55 -1.26
C PHE A 26 6.34 -3.30 -1.77
N ILE A 27 6.09 -2.96 -3.03
CA ILE A 27 6.61 -1.76 -3.68
C ILE A 27 5.68 -0.59 -3.38
N ASP A 28 6.21 0.49 -2.80
CA ASP A 28 5.48 1.70 -2.41
C ASP A 28 5.87 2.93 -3.26
N TRP A 29 6.80 2.76 -4.19
CA TRP A 29 7.16 3.74 -5.22
C TRP A 29 8.00 3.06 -6.29
N LEU A 30 7.78 3.43 -7.55
CA LEU A 30 8.62 2.98 -8.66
C LEU A 30 8.85 4.13 -9.63
N SER A 31 10.10 4.36 -10.03
CA SER A 31 10.38 5.17 -11.20
C SER A 31 11.46 4.56 -12.07
N PHE A 32 11.36 4.76 -13.37
CA PHE A 32 12.30 4.26 -14.36
C PHE A 32 12.40 5.23 -15.55
N SER A 33 13.52 5.18 -16.25
CA SER A 33 13.78 5.98 -17.44
C SER A 33 14.42 5.16 -18.54
N TRP A 34 14.07 5.48 -19.78
CA TRP A 34 14.59 4.84 -20.99
C TRP A 34 14.85 5.91 -22.04
N GLU A 35 15.62 5.57 -23.07
CA GLU A 35 15.84 6.45 -24.22
C GLU A 35 14.63 6.35 -25.17
N GLU A 36 14.15 7.49 -25.67
CA GLU A 36 13.21 7.49 -26.79
C GLU A 36 13.88 6.84 -27.98
N SER A 37 13.26 5.78 -28.49
CA SER A 37 13.71 5.11 -29.71
C SER A 37 12.68 5.32 -30.81
N ALA A 38 13.11 5.19 -32.07
CA ALA A 38 12.19 5.17 -33.20
C ALA A 38 11.16 4.03 -33.08
N SER A 39 11.51 2.93 -32.39
CA SER A 39 10.63 1.80 -32.11
C SER A 39 9.56 2.09 -31.05
N TRP A 40 9.83 2.97 -30.08
CA TRP A 40 8.84 3.37 -29.07
C TRP A 40 9.19 4.72 -28.41
N ALA A 41 8.43 5.74 -28.77
CA ALA A 41 8.44 7.07 -28.15
C ALA A 41 7.03 7.38 -27.64
N PRO A 42 6.68 6.95 -26.41
CA PRO A 42 5.29 6.91 -26.01
C PRO A 42 4.71 8.29 -25.78
N MET A 43 3.51 8.48 -26.33
CA MET A 43 2.66 9.62 -26.02
C MET A 43 1.88 9.36 -24.73
N GLU A 44 1.28 10.43 -24.19
CA GLU A 44 0.54 10.40 -22.92
C GLU A 44 -0.58 9.35 -22.92
N HIS A 45 -1.28 9.19 -24.06
CA HIS A 45 -2.34 8.19 -24.19
C HIS A 45 -1.82 6.76 -24.03
N GLN A 46 -0.66 6.42 -24.61
CA GLN A 46 -0.10 5.06 -24.51
C GLN A 46 0.34 4.73 -23.07
N ILE A 47 0.86 5.72 -22.34
CA ILE A 47 1.16 5.55 -20.91
C ILE A 47 -0.14 5.35 -20.10
N ALA A 48 -1.22 6.07 -20.43
CA ALA A 48 -2.51 5.88 -19.78
C ALA A 48 -3.08 4.47 -20.03
N GLU A 49 -2.93 3.92 -21.24
CA GLU A 49 -3.34 2.55 -21.57
C GLU A 49 -2.53 1.51 -20.78
N LEU A 50 -1.20 1.68 -20.69
CA LEU A 50 -0.35 0.81 -19.88
C LEU A 50 -0.75 0.82 -18.40
N LEU A 51 -0.91 2.01 -17.82
CA LEU A 51 -1.35 2.16 -16.44
C LEU A 51 -2.76 1.60 -16.23
N SER A 52 -3.65 1.77 -17.22
CA SER A 52 -5.01 1.22 -17.16
C SER A 52 -4.98 -0.30 -17.16
N ARG A 53 -4.12 -0.92 -17.96
CA ARG A 53 -3.91 -2.37 -17.98
C ARG A 53 -3.34 -2.88 -16.66
N TRP A 54 -2.24 -2.29 -16.18
CA TRP A 54 -1.57 -2.73 -14.95
C TRP A 54 -2.44 -2.60 -13.70
N THR A 55 -3.27 -1.56 -13.64
CA THR A 55 -4.19 -1.33 -12.51
C THR A 55 -5.56 -1.98 -12.72
N GLY A 56 -5.91 -2.27 -13.97
CA GLY A 56 -7.25 -2.57 -14.46
C GLY A 56 -8.30 -1.56 -14.01
N LYS A 57 -7.94 -0.28 -14.04
CA LYS A 57 -8.82 0.87 -13.80
C LYS A 57 -8.71 1.82 -14.99
N SER A 58 -9.74 2.62 -15.23
CA SER A 58 -9.64 3.69 -16.23
C SER A 58 -8.69 4.78 -15.74
N VAL A 59 -7.64 5.05 -16.50
CA VAL A 59 -6.64 6.08 -16.20
C VAL A 59 -6.79 7.24 -17.16
N HIS A 60 -6.82 8.46 -16.60
CA HIS A 60 -6.88 9.70 -17.36
C HIS A 60 -5.56 10.46 -17.23
N ALA A 61 -5.04 10.93 -18.36
CA ALA A 61 -3.86 11.79 -18.41
C ALA A 61 -4.25 13.26 -18.34
N GLN A 62 -3.41 14.07 -17.70
CA GLN A 62 -3.52 15.52 -17.63
C GLN A 62 -2.14 16.14 -17.84
N ASP A 63 -1.98 16.97 -18.88
CA ASP A 63 -0.77 17.78 -19.07
C ASP A 63 -0.65 18.79 -17.90
N ASN A 64 0.54 18.86 -17.31
CA ASN A 64 0.82 19.78 -16.21
C ASN A 64 1.18 21.20 -16.70
N GLY A 65 1.36 21.41 -18.01
CA GLY A 65 1.80 22.68 -18.61
C GLY A 65 3.24 23.07 -18.26
N ARG A 66 3.98 22.17 -17.61
CA ARG A 66 5.37 22.37 -17.18
C ARG A 66 6.12 21.04 -17.09
N GLY A 67 7.44 21.11 -17.15
CA GLY A 67 8.33 19.97 -16.93
C GLY A 67 8.65 19.71 -15.45
N ILE A 68 9.39 18.63 -15.20
CA ILE A 68 9.92 18.23 -13.89
C ILE A 68 11.33 17.68 -14.05
N PHE A 69 12.18 17.75 -13.03
CA PHE A 69 13.50 17.08 -13.01
C PHE A 69 14.42 17.35 -14.22
N GLY A 70 14.30 18.52 -14.86
CA GLY A 70 15.05 18.87 -16.08
C GLY A 70 14.40 18.41 -17.40
N PHE A 71 13.32 17.65 -17.33
CA PHE A 71 12.44 17.39 -18.47
C PHE A 71 11.65 18.65 -18.85
N LYS A 72 11.32 18.81 -20.13
CA LYS A 72 10.58 19.98 -20.64
C LYS A 72 9.07 19.88 -20.44
N HIS A 73 8.52 18.67 -20.55
CA HIS A 73 7.08 18.39 -20.47
C HIS A 73 6.80 17.34 -19.40
N SER A 74 5.63 17.42 -18.76
CA SER A 74 5.18 16.38 -17.83
C SER A 74 3.66 16.28 -17.78
N SER A 75 3.18 15.07 -17.50
CA SER A 75 1.75 14.75 -17.46
C SER A 75 1.47 13.90 -16.22
N SER A 76 0.40 14.21 -15.51
CA SER A 76 -0.06 13.45 -14.35
C SER A 76 -1.17 12.49 -14.75
N TYR A 77 -1.18 11.30 -14.14
CA TYR A 77 -2.17 10.26 -14.41
C TYR A 77 -3.04 10.01 -13.19
N TRP A 78 -4.34 9.90 -13.42
CA TRP A 78 -5.34 9.86 -12.37
C TRP A 78 -6.30 8.69 -12.59
N VAL A 79 -6.69 8.05 -11.49
CA VAL A 79 -7.74 7.03 -11.45
C VAL A 79 -8.95 7.58 -10.71
N SER A 80 -10.15 7.35 -11.24
CA SER A 80 -11.39 7.61 -10.53
C SER A 80 -11.76 6.39 -9.68
N THR A 81 -11.80 6.53 -8.36
CA THR A 81 -12.09 5.40 -7.46
C THR A 81 -13.58 5.15 -7.24
N ASP A 82 -14.44 6.09 -7.64
CA ASP A 82 -15.90 6.05 -7.38
C ASP A 82 -16.71 7.02 -8.26
N GLY A 83 -16.15 7.51 -9.37
CA GLY A 83 -16.79 8.51 -10.23
C GLY A 83 -16.76 9.93 -9.67
N THR A 84 -16.27 10.16 -8.45
CA THR A 84 -16.28 11.49 -7.80
C THR A 84 -14.90 11.99 -7.39
N THR A 85 -13.98 11.09 -6.98
CA THR A 85 -12.64 11.49 -6.52
C THR A 85 -11.57 10.93 -7.45
N ALA A 86 -10.89 11.83 -8.17
CA ALA A 86 -9.70 11.50 -8.92
C ALA A 86 -8.49 11.45 -7.98
N THR A 87 -7.75 10.34 -7.98
CA THR A 87 -6.50 10.21 -7.24
C THR A 87 -5.34 10.06 -8.21
N LYS A 88 -4.29 10.87 -8.02
CA LYS A 88 -3.08 10.78 -8.83
C LYS A 88 -2.36 9.48 -8.51
N ILE A 89 -1.83 8.82 -9.53
CA ILE A 89 -1.14 7.54 -9.42
C ILE A 89 0.25 7.54 -10.06
N ALA A 90 0.49 8.40 -11.06
CA ALA A 90 1.74 8.43 -11.79
C ALA A 90 2.04 9.81 -12.39
N THR A 91 3.29 10.01 -12.78
CA THR A 91 3.76 11.15 -13.57
C THR A 91 4.71 10.68 -14.67
N PHE A 92 4.45 11.10 -15.90
CA PHE A 92 5.32 10.89 -17.05
C PHE A 92 6.01 12.21 -17.40
N ALA A 93 7.27 12.17 -17.83
CA ALA A 93 8.01 13.34 -18.24
C ALA A 93 8.90 13.05 -19.46
N ARG A 94 9.03 14.05 -20.35
CA ARG A 94 9.75 13.93 -21.62
C ARG A 94 10.37 15.24 -22.09
N GLY A 95 11.30 15.11 -23.03
CA GLY A 95 12.02 16.22 -23.65
C GLY A 95 12.94 16.97 -22.68
N GLY A 96 13.64 17.99 -23.17
CA GLY A 96 14.64 18.73 -22.41
C GLY A 96 16.05 18.30 -22.78
N GLU A 97 16.89 19.24 -23.21
CA GLU A 97 18.23 18.96 -23.75
C GLU A 97 19.12 18.23 -22.73
N SER A 98 19.00 18.60 -21.45
CA SER A 98 19.73 17.96 -20.34
C SER A 98 19.42 16.47 -20.16
N GLN A 99 18.30 15.98 -20.70
CA GLN A 99 17.85 14.59 -20.58
C GLN A 99 18.32 13.71 -21.73
N LYS A 100 18.96 14.28 -22.76
CA LYS A 100 19.60 13.53 -23.86
C LYS A 100 18.69 12.49 -24.51
N GLY A 101 17.44 12.86 -24.80
CA GLY A 101 16.46 11.97 -25.45
C GLY A 101 15.82 10.94 -24.53
N ARG A 102 16.06 11.00 -23.21
CA ARG A 102 15.38 10.11 -22.26
C ARG A 102 13.97 10.58 -21.95
N VAL A 103 13.17 9.61 -21.51
CA VAL A 103 11.84 9.78 -20.92
C VAL A 103 11.78 9.12 -19.55
N PHE A 104 10.79 9.48 -18.75
CA PHE A 104 10.70 9.09 -17.35
C PHE A 104 9.26 8.79 -16.96
N LEU A 105 9.04 7.65 -16.31
CA LEU A 105 7.78 7.33 -15.65
C LEU A 105 8.02 7.10 -14.17
N GLN A 106 7.15 7.69 -13.35
CA GLN A 106 7.09 7.48 -11.92
C GLN A 106 5.68 7.11 -11.51
N ILE A 107 5.55 6.04 -10.74
CA ILE A 107 4.32 5.54 -10.13
C ILE A 107 4.47 5.73 -8.61
N ASP A 108 3.55 6.47 -8.01
CA ASP A 108 3.57 6.74 -6.57
C ASP A 108 3.00 5.56 -5.75
N GLY A 109 3.01 5.65 -4.43
CA GLY A 109 2.51 4.57 -3.57
C GLY A 109 1.03 4.24 -3.76
N THR A 110 0.21 5.21 -4.19
CA THR A 110 -1.18 4.90 -4.55
C THR A 110 -1.23 4.11 -5.84
N GLY A 111 -0.47 4.52 -6.86
CA GLY A 111 -0.37 3.79 -8.11
C GLY A 111 0.19 2.38 -7.93
N CYS A 112 1.28 2.23 -7.18
CA CYS A 112 1.89 0.94 -6.87
C CYS A 112 0.92 0.01 -6.13
N GLY A 113 0.14 0.56 -5.18
CA GLY A 113 -0.88 -0.21 -4.48
C GLY A 113 -2.05 -0.68 -5.35
N LEU A 114 -2.24 -0.09 -6.53
CA LEU A 114 -3.28 -0.46 -7.51
C LEU A 114 -2.78 -1.42 -8.59
N ILE A 115 -1.46 -1.56 -8.80
CA ILE A 115 -0.90 -2.50 -9.77
C ILE A 115 -1.26 -3.92 -9.34
N ARG A 116 -1.82 -4.69 -10.28
CA ARG A 116 -2.27 -6.07 -10.03
C ARG A 116 -1.13 -7.07 -10.07
N ASP A 117 -0.20 -6.89 -11.00
CA ASP A 117 0.96 -7.74 -11.18
C ASP A 117 2.17 -6.91 -11.65
N PHE A 118 3.20 -6.83 -10.82
CA PHE A 118 4.44 -6.11 -11.14
C PHE A 118 5.28 -6.83 -12.21
N LYS A 119 5.03 -8.11 -12.49
CA LYS A 119 5.67 -8.85 -13.60
C LYS A 119 5.35 -8.21 -14.95
N GLU A 120 4.14 -7.69 -15.13
CA GLU A 120 3.78 -6.98 -16.36
C GLU A 120 4.56 -5.67 -16.54
N VAL A 121 4.90 -5.02 -15.42
CA VAL A 121 5.74 -3.81 -15.43
C VAL A 121 7.18 -4.18 -15.74
N LYS A 122 7.68 -5.27 -15.15
CA LYS A 122 9.01 -5.83 -15.43
C LYS A 122 9.18 -6.17 -16.90
N VAL A 123 8.21 -6.88 -17.50
CA VAL A 123 8.23 -7.22 -18.93
C VAL A 123 8.40 -5.98 -19.80
N LEU A 124 7.68 -4.90 -19.50
CA LEU A 124 7.87 -3.65 -20.21
C LEU A 124 9.28 -3.12 -20.01
N ILE A 125 9.72 -2.97 -18.76
CA ILE A 125 11.04 -2.43 -18.40
C ILE A 125 12.16 -3.18 -19.12
N ASP A 126 12.13 -4.50 -19.11
CA ASP A 126 13.14 -5.33 -19.78
C ASP A 126 13.05 -5.19 -21.30
N SER A 127 11.84 -5.12 -21.88
CA SER A 127 11.66 -5.03 -23.34
C SER A 127 12.13 -3.72 -23.95
N ILE A 128 12.15 -2.63 -23.17
CA ILE A 128 12.55 -1.30 -23.62
C ILE A 128 13.92 -0.89 -23.09
N ASP A 129 14.64 -1.82 -22.44
CA ASP A 129 15.91 -1.56 -21.76
C ASP A 129 15.83 -0.35 -20.80
N ALA A 130 14.74 -0.27 -20.03
CA ALA A 130 14.55 0.82 -19.08
C ALA A 130 15.41 0.61 -17.84
N ARG A 131 15.96 1.72 -17.35
CA ARG A 131 16.69 1.76 -16.09
C ARG A 131 15.76 2.16 -14.96
N ILE A 132 15.58 1.29 -13.96
CA ILE A 132 14.92 1.66 -12.71
C ILE A 132 15.76 2.74 -12.02
N THR A 133 15.14 3.90 -11.82
CA THR A 133 15.78 5.09 -11.22
C THR A 133 15.53 5.20 -9.73
N ARG A 134 14.40 4.67 -9.25
CA ARG A 134 14.03 4.58 -7.83
C ARG A 134 13.04 3.45 -7.59
N VAL A 135 13.21 2.77 -6.46
CA VAL A 135 12.21 1.87 -5.89
C VAL A 135 12.11 2.12 -4.38
N ASP A 136 10.89 2.19 -3.85
CA ASP A 136 10.65 2.19 -2.41
C ASP A 136 10.05 0.84 -2.02
N LEU A 137 10.71 0.13 -1.11
CA LEU A 137 10.27 -1.17 -0.60
C LEU A 137 9.77 -1.01 0.83
N ALA A 138 8.61 -1.56 1.14
CA ALA A 138 7.95 -1.34 2.42
C ALA A 138 7.40 -2.63 3.04
N ILE A 139 7.41 -2.67 4.37
CA ILE A 139 6.66 -3.61 5.21
C ILE A 139 5.76 -2.82 6.15
N ASP A 140 4.52 -3.29 6.31
CA ASP A 140 3.57 -2.74 7.27
C ASP A 140 3.41 -3.67 8.48
N ASP A 141 3.43 -3.07 9.67
CA ASP A 141 2.98 -3.70 10.90
C ASP A 141 1.78 -2.92 11.47
N TYR A 142 0.58 -3.46 11.24
CA TYR A 142 -0.67 -2.88 11.73
C TYR A 142 -0.85 -3.00 13.26
N SER A 143 -0.13 -3.94 13.89
CA SER A 143 -0.22 -4.18 15.33
C SER A 143 0.76 -3.33 16.13
N GLY A 144 1.82 -2.84 15.49
CA GLY A 144 2.93 -2.12 16.13
C GLY A 144 3.81 -2.99 17.04
N GLN A 145 3.61 -4.31 17.04
CA GLN A 145 4.32 -5.26 17.91
C GLN A 145 5.73 -5.59 17.42
N LEU A 146 5.90 -5.71 16.10
CA LEU A 146 7.17 -6.03 15.46
C LEU A 146 7.91 -4.76 15.03
N ILE A 147 7.18 -3.74 14.58
CA ILE A 147 7.73 -2.48 14.08
C ILE A 147 7.00 -1.33 14.78
N ASN A 148 7.74 -0.52 15.53
CA ASN A 148 7.29 0.78 16.04
C ASN A 148 8.45 1.77 16.08
N VAL A 149 8.15 3.06 16.21
CA VAL A 149 9.14 4.13 16.11
C VAL A 149 10.14 4.12 17.26
N ASP A 150 9.73 3.77 18.48
CA ASP A 150 10.63 3.66 19.63
C ASP A 150 11.63 2.51 19.43
N GLN A 151 11.16 1.39 18.90
CA GLN A 151 11.99 0.26 18.53
C GLN A 151 12.99 0.62 17.41
N ALA A 152 12.62 1.49 16.48
CA ALA A 152 13.55 1.97 15.45
C ALA A 152 14.73 2.76 16.03
N VAL A 153 14.50 3.55 17.09
CA VAL A 153 15.58 4.25 17.81
C VAL A 153 16.50 3.24 18.50
N ASN A 154 15.95 2.20 19.13
CA ASN A 154 16.74 1.14 19.77
C ASN A 154 17.62 0.40 18.75
N TRP A 155 17.04 -0.02 17.62
CA TRP A 155 17.79 -0.66 16.53
C TRP A 155 18.93 0.22 16.00
N TYR A 156 18.73 1.54 15.97
CA TYR A 156 19.79 2.48 15.58
C TYR A 156 20.93 2.55 16.59
N ASN A 157 20.60 2.62 17.88
CA ASN A 157 21.59 2.62 18.97
C ASN A 157 22.37 1.30 19.04
N GLU A 158 21.72 0.18 18.76
CA GLU A 158 22.32 -1.15 18.63
C GLU A 158 23.17 -1.30 17.35
N GLY A 159 23.08 -0.36 16.42
CA GLY A 159 23.84 -0.38 15.17
C GLY A 159 23.28 -1.34 14.12
N LEU A 160 22.01 -1.74 14.20
CA LEU A 160 21.41 -2.68 13.26
C LEU A 160 21.16 -2.09 11.86
N PHE A 161 21.33 -0.78 11.70
CA PHE A 161 21.32 -0.08 10.40
C PHE A 161 22.72 0.11 9.79
N LYS A 162 23.77 -0.49 10.37
CA LYS A 162 25.13 -0.40 9.82
C LYS A 162 25.30 -1.31 8.60
N ASN A 163 25.86 -0.74 7.53
CA ASN A 163 26.37 -1.50 6.39
C ASN A 163 27.91 -1.45 6.32
N GLY A 164 28.56 -1.18 7.46
CA GLY A 164 30.00 -0.97 7.61
C GLY A 164 30.35 -0.60 9.05
N SER A 165 31.46 0.10 9.28
CA SER A 165 31.93 0.43 10.64
C SER A 165 31.11 1.55 11.33
N ARG A 166 30.47 2.44 10.56
CA ARG A 166 29.79 3.63 11.08
C ARG A 166 28.27 3.54 10.90
N ASN A 167 27.53 4.07 11.88
CA ASN A 167 26.10 4.30 11.74
C ASN A 167 25.80 5.30 10.61
N PRO A 168 24.77 5.06 9.78
CA PRO A 168 24.23 6.08 8.88
C PRO A 168 23.73 7.30 9.69
N SER A 169 23.61 8.47 9.06
CA SER A 169 22.98 9.62 9.72
C SER A 169 21.50 9.33 10.01
N TYR A 170 20.92 10.00 11.00
CA TYR A 170 19.49 9.92 11.29
C TYR A 170 18.86 11.31 11.42
N SER A 171 17.54 11.37 11.32
CA SER A 171 16.76 12.54 11.71
C SER A 171 15.36 12.11 12.18
N CYS A 172 14.72 12.96 12.95
CA CYS A 172 13.40 12.73 13.54
C CYS A 172 12.43 13.80 13.05
N ALA A 173 11.19 13.43 12.72
CA ALA A 173 10.12 14.37 12.42
C ALA A 173 8.82 13.97 13.13
N GLY A 174 7.99 14.95 13.46
CA GLY A 174 6.68 14.75 14.10
C GLY A 174 6.70 14.89 15.62
N ASP A 175 5.76 14.23 16.27
CA ASP A 175 5.35 14.46 17.66
C ASP A 175 6.26 13.72 18.68
N TRP A 176 7.55 14.08 18.73
CA TRP A 176 8.55 13.38 19.58
C TRP A 176 8.56 13.80 21.05
N LEU A 177 8.10 15.01 21.37
CA LEU A 177 8.03 15.53 22.75
C LEU A 177 6.61 15.41 23.32
N GLU A 178 5.62 15.80 22.52
CA GLU A 178 4.21 15.78 22.89
C GLU A 178 3.39 15.08 21.81
N CYS A 179 2.59 14.09 22.20
CA CYS A 179 1.73 13.34 21.29
C CYS A 179 0.50 14.17 20.86
N GLN A 180 0.56 14.83 19.71
CA GLN A 180 -0.57 15.61 19.13
C GLN A 180 -1.39 14.83 18.10
N GLY A 181 -1.07 13.54 17.88
CA GLY A 181 -1.79 12.66 16.96
C GLY A 181 -1.35 12.75 15.50
N LYS A 182 -0.34 13.57 15.16
CA LYS A 182 0.23 13.65 13.80
C LYS A 182 1.14 12.46 13.50
N GLY A 183 1.69 11.86 14.55
CA GLY A 183 2.58 10.71 14.49
C GLY A 183 4.05 11.09 14.32
N ARG A 184 4.91 10.09 14.47
CA ARG A 184 6.37 10.21 14.44
C ARG A 184 6.96 9.51 13.23
N THR A 185 8.09 10.02 12.76
CA THR A 185 8.90 9.41 11.70
C THR A 185 10.36 9.44 12.10
N PHE A 186 10.99 8.27 12.08
CA PHE A 186 12.43 8.10 12.24
C PHE A 186 13.06 7.86 10.86
N TYR A 187 14.00 8.74 10.48
CA TYR A 187 14.73 8.65 9.23
C TYR A 187 16.13 8.10 9.46
N VAL A 188 16.57 7.22 8.57
CA VAL A 188 17.92 6.66 8.55
C VAL A 188 18.53 6.84 7.16
N GLY A 189 19.72 7.40 7.08
CA GLY A 189 20.42 7.75 5.84
C GLY A 189 20.07 9.13 5.30
N LYS A 190 20.39 9.36 4.02
CA LYS A 190 20.11 10.62 3.30
C LYS A 190 19.73 10.30 1.87
N ARG A 191 18.62 10.87 1.39
CA ARG A 191 18.18 10.74 0.00
C ARG A 191 19.27 11.12 -1.01
N ALA A 192 20.08 12.13 -0.67
CA ALA A 192 21.21 12.57 -1.50
C ALA A 192 22.25 11.46 -1.78
N ASN A 193 22.36 10.46 -0.91
CA ASN A 193 23.27 9.31 -1.05
C ASN A 193 22.61 8.11 -1.75
N GLY A 194 21.42 8.29 -2.30
CA GLY A 194 20.67 7.26 -3.01
C GLY A 194 20.03 6.18 -2.14
N LYS A 195 20.03 6.34 -0.82
CA LYS A 195 19.27 5.47 0.09
C LYS A 195 18.77 6.26 1.30
N ILE A 196 17.47 6.16 1.58
CA ILE A 196 16.87 6.67 2.82
C ILE A 196 15.77 5.72 3.30
N THR A 197 15.78 5.47 4.60
CA THR A 197 14.80 4.61 5.26
C THR A 197 13.94 5.44 6.20
N ARG A 198 12.65 5.13 6.24
CA ARG A 198 11.62 5.78 7.04
C ARG A 198 10.90 4.70 7.84
N ILE A 199 10.90 4.85 9.16
CA ILE A 199 10.02 4.09 10.04
C ILE A 199 9.04 5.08 10.66
N TYR A 200 7.75 4.94 10.37
CA TYR A 200 6.76 5.94 10.74
C TYR A 200 5.38 5.37 11.05
N GLU A 201 4.65 6.09 11.90
CA GLU A 201 3.29 5.75 12.34
C GLU A 201 2.28 6.06 11.22
N LYS A 202 2.21 5.16 10.23
CA LYS A 202 1.39 5.26 9.02
C LYS A 202 -0.09 5.51 9.32
N GLY A 203 -0.65 4.84 10.32
CA GLY A 203 -2.07 5.02 10.66
C GLY A 203 -2.39 6.44 11.15
N ARG A 204 -1.47 7.06 11.91
CA ARG A 204 -1.57 8.46 12.33
C ARG A 204 -1.41 9.42 11.17
N GLN A 205 -0.47 9.13 10.26
CA GLN A 205 -0.31 9.88 9.00
C GLN A 205 -1.58 9.87 8.15
N LEU A 206 -2.36 8.79 8.20
CA LEU A 206 -3.65 8.66 7.52
C LEU A 206 -4.82 9.30 8.29
N GLY A 207 -4.56 9.90 9.45
CA GLY A 207 -5.55 10.62 10.27
C GLY A 207 -6.23 9.78 11.35
N ASP A 208 -5.66 8.65 11.77
CA ASP A 208 -6.10 7.88 12.95
C ASP A 208 -5.07 8.01 14.10
N PRO A 209 -5.29 8.93 15.05
CA PRO A 209 -4.39 9.14 16.19
C PRO A 209 -4.25 7.93 17.12
N SER A 210 -5.16 6.96 17.07
CA SER A 210 -5.12 5.76 17.92
C SER A 210 -4.41 4.58 17.26
N SER A 211 -4.04 4.71 15.99
CA SER A 211 -3.48 3.61 15.22
C SER A 211 -2.07 3.23 15.69
N LEU A 212 -1.84 1.93 15.81
CA LEU A 212 -0.53 1.33 16.02
C LEU A 212 0.19 0.99 14.71
N TRP A 213 -0.47 1.24 13.57
CA TRP A 213 0.09 0.92 12.27
C TRP A 213 1.37 1.71 12.01
N THR A 214 2.48 0.98 11.95
CA THR A 214 3.81 1.49 11.60
C THR A 214 4.26 0.89 10.27
N ARG A 215 4.85 1.72 9.41
CA ARG A 215 5.48 1.28 8.16
C ARG A 215 6.99 1.42 8.25
N PHE A 216 7.72 0.40 7.79
CA PHE A 216 9.16 0.46 7.52
C PHE A 216 9.33 0.51 6.00
N GLU A 217 9.75 1.66 5.48
CA GLU A 217 9.92 1.93 4.06
C GLU A 217 11.39 2.29 3.77
N THR A 218 12.02 1.63 2.79
CA THR A 218 13.36 1.98 2.30
C THR A 218 13.28 2.41 0.85
N GLU A 219 13.61 3.67 0.61
CA GLU A 219 13.83 4.24 -0.71
C GLU A 219 15.25 3.96 -1.16
N ILE A 220 15.37 3.44 -2.37
CA ILE A 220 16.61 3.13 -3.06
C ILE A 220 16.57 3.85 -4.40
N THR A 221 17.52 4.74 -4.65
CA THR A 221 17.70 5.33 -5.97
C THR A 221 18.88 4.70 -6.66
N SER A 222 18.88 4.83 -7.98
CA SER A 222 19.92 4.35 -8.88
C SER A 222 21.22 5.18 -8.84
N ARG A 223 21.41 5.97 -7.78
CA ARG A 223 22.65 6.71 -7.54
C ARG A 223 23.71 5.72 -7.04
N ASP A 224 24.82 5.67 -7.77
CA ASP A 224 25.99 4.84 -7.48
C ASP A 224 25.66 3.32 -7.44
N ARG A 225 24.56 2.91 -8.08
CA ARG A 225 24.11 1.50 -8.18
C ARG A 225 23.12 1.31 -9.32
N ASP A 226 23.01 0.06 -9.78
CA ASP A 226 21.93 -0.37 -10.65
C ASP A 226 20.90 -1.16 -9.84
N ILE A 227 19.62 -0.89 -10.09
CA ILE A 227 18.50 -1.56 -9.44
C ILE A 227 18.00 -2.63 -10.42
N PRO A 228 18.14 -3.93 -10.11
CA PRO A 228 17.71 -4.99 -11.02
C PRO A 228 16.18 -5.03 -11.13
N SER A 229 15.67 -5.33 -12.31
CA SER A 229 14.22 -5.43 -12.54
C SER A 229 13.58 -6.61 -11.80
N ASP A 230 14.36 -7.60 -11.39
CA ASP A 230 13.95 -8.72 -10.52
C ASP A 230 13.37 -8.28 -9.16
N VAL A 231 13.66 -7.04 -8.71
CA VAL A 231 13.00 -6.45 -7.53
C VAL A 231 11.48 -6.34 -7.69
N LEU A 232 10.98 -6.33 -8.93
CA LEU A 232 9.57 -6.29 -9.27
C LEU A 232 8.90 -7.67 -9.18
N ASP A 233 9.68 -8.74 -9.31
CA ASP A 233 9.21 -10.12 -9.17
C ASP A 233 9.16 -10.55 -7.71
N ASP A 234 10.25 -10.30 -6.97
CA ASP A 234 10.35 -10.59 -5.55
C ASP A 234 11.10 -9.45 -4.83
N PRO A 235 10.39 -8.50 -4.20
CA PRO A 235 11.01 -7.40 -3.47
C PRO A 235 11.61 -7.84 -2.11
N THR A 236 11.27 -9.01 -1.59
CA THR A 236 11.61 -9.41 -0.21
C THR A 236 13.12 -9.54 0.03
N PRO A 237 13.90 -10.25 -0.81
CA PRO A 237 15.34 -10.35 -0.65
C PRO A 237 16.05 -9.00 -0.73
N TYR A 238 15.56 -8.11 -1.60
CA TYR A 238 16.12 -6.76 -1.76
C TYR A 238 15.87 -5.89 -0.54
N PHE A 239 14.68 -5.98 0.08
CA PHE A 239 14.42 -5.30 1.35
C PHE A 239 15.25 -5.89 2.49
N ALA A 240 15.28 -7.21 2.62
CA ALA A 240 16.04 -7.92 3.65
C ALA A 240 17.54 -7.58 3.59
N GLY A 241 18.09 -7.39 2.39
CA GLY A 241 19.49 -7.01 2.17
C GLY A 241 19.84 -5.57 2.52
N GLN A 242 18.88 -4.72 2.90
CA GLN A 242 19.18 -3.30 3.16
C GLN A 242 19.94 -3.07 4.47
N TYR A 243 19.58 -3.82 5.52
CA TYR A 243 20.13 -3.75 6.87
C TYR A 243 19.94 -5.07 7.62
N VAL A 244 20.71 -5.30 8.69
CA VAL A 244 20.53 -6.45 9.59
C VAL A 244 19.11 -6.48 10.15
N VAL A 245 18.58 -5.33 10.59
CA VAL A 245 17.21 -5.25 11.10
C VAL A 245 16.16 -5.59 10.04
N SER A 246 16.37 -5.21 8.77
CA SER A 246 15.43 -5.54 7.69
C SER A 246 15.33 -7.06 7.49
N ARG A 247 16.47 -7.76 7.53
CA ARG A 247 16.50 -9.23 7.50
C ARG A 247 15.76 -9.85 8.69
N SER A 248 16.04 -9.38 9.91
CA SER A 248 15.39 -9.88 11.12
C SER A 248 13.87 -9.71 11.10
N ILE A 249 13.36 -8.60 10.56
CA ILE A 249 11.92 -8.36 10.39
C ILE A 249 11.33 -9.36 9.40
N VAL A 250 11.93 -9.50 8.21
CA VAL A 250 11.46 -10.45 7.18
C VAL A 250 11.41 -11.87 7.74
N ASP A 251 12.48 -12.33 8.39
CA ASP A 251 12.54 -13.67 8.99
C ASP A 251 11.49 -13.85 10.10
N SER A 252 11.13 -12.79 10.83
CA SER A 252 10.09 -12.83 11.86
C SER A 252 8.68 -12.90 11.28
N VAL A 253 8.42 -12.20 10.16
CA VAL A 253 7.12 -12.23 9.48
C VAL A 253 6.90 -13.59 8.81
N VAL A 254 7.91 -14.12 8.11
CA VAL A 254 7.83 -15.43 7.42
C VAL A 254 7.59 -16.59 8.40
N LYS A 255 8.14 -16.52 9.62
CA LYS A 255 7.94 -17.55 10.66
C LYS A 255 6.55 -17.51 11.31
N LYS A 256 5.87 -16.35 11.28
CA LYS A 256 4.52 -16.23 11.83
C LYS A 256 3.56 -16.78 10.78
N ILE A 257 2.88 -17.90 11.06
CA ILE A 257 1.74 -18.33 10.23
C ILE A 257 0.78 -17.14 10.18
N LEU A 258 0.68 -16.55 9.00
CA LEU A 258 -0.17 -15.39 8.78
C LEU A 258 -1.62 -15.85 8.96
N THR A 259 -2.19 -15.60 10.13
CA THR A 259 -3.63 -15.55 10.24
C THR A 259 -4.05 -14.30 9.49
N ILE A 260 -4.54 -14.47 8.26
CA ILE A 260 -5.14 -13.39 7.47
C ILE A 260 -6.38 -12.94 8.25
N LYS A 261 -6.23 -11.97 9.15
CA LYS A 261 -7.38 -11.20 9.62
C LYS A 261 -7.78 -10.35 8.42
N ASN A 262 -8.94 -10.64 7.84
CA ASN A 262 -9.49 -9.92 6.70
C ASN A 262 -9.37 -8.40 6.94
N GLU A 263 -8.48 -7.76 6.18
CA GLU A 263 -8.18 -6.32 6.26
C GLU A 263 -9.46 -5.49 6.07
N VAL A 264 -10.34 -6.01 5.20
CA VAL A 264 -11.70 -5.52 4.95
C VAL A 264 -12.55 -5.54 6.22
N GLN A 265 -12.54 -6.65 6.97
CA GLN A 265 -13.36 -6.83 8.17
C GLN A 265 -12.94 -5.87 9.27
N THR A 266 -11.65 -5.77 9.58
CA THR A 266 -11.14 -4.86 10.62
C THR A 266 -11.44 -3.40 10.28
N THR A 267 -11.31 -3.02 9.00
CA THR A 267 -11.60 -1.65 8.53
C THR A 267 -13.10 -1.36 8.54
N LEU A 268 -13.93 -2.35 8.23
CA LEU A 268 -15.39 -2.22 8.22
C LEU A 268 -15.92 -2.07 9.64
N GLU A 269 -15.52 -2.95 10.56
CA GLU A 269 -15.90 -2.87 11.98
C GLU A 269 -15.58 -1.49 12.57
N LYS A 270 -14.41 -0.93 12.24
CA LYS A 270 -14.01 0.42 12.69
C LYS A 270 -14.87 1.52 12.06
N SER A 271 -15.14 1.42 10.76
CA SER A 271 -15.98 2.39 10.04
C SER A 271 -17.41 2.40 10.58
N CYS A 272 -17.97 1.22 10.89
CA CYS A 272 -19.27 1.09 11.53
C CYS A 272 -19.27 1.61 12.97
N LYS A 273 -18.24 1.35 13.78
CA LYS A 273 -18.12 1.95 15.12
C LYS A 273 -18.14 3.49 15.06
N HIS A 274 -17.41 4.07 14.10
CA HIS A 274 -17.40 5.51 13.91
C HIS A 274 -18.79 6.05 13.52
N ALA A 275 -19.49 5.37 12.61
CA ALA A 275 -20.85 5.72 12.22
C ALA A 275 -21.84 5.62 13.42
N ILE A 276 -21.71 4.59 14.26
CA ILE A 276 -22.51 4.45 15.49
C ILE A 276 -22.25 5.64 16.43
N THR A 277 -20.98 6.00 16.67
CA THR A 277 -20.65 7.12 17.56
C THR A 277 -21.14 8.46 17.01
N GLN A 278 -20.99 8.71 15.72
CA GLN A 278 -21.37 10.01 15.12
C GLN A 278 -22.87 10.15 14.89
N CYS A 279 -23.54 9.08 14.46
CA CYS A 279 -24.90 9.15 13.95
C CYS A 279 -25.90 8.31 14.75
N GLY A 280 -25.46 7.44 15.65
CA GLY A 280 -26.36 6.51 16.37
C GLY A 280 -27.44 7.21 17.21
N ALA A 281 -27.09 8.31 17.88
CA ALA A 281 -28.07 9.11 18.63
C ALA A 281 -29.11 9.76 17.71
N LEU A 282 -28.70 10.22 16.52
CA LEU A 282 -29.60 10.78 15.51
C LEU A 282 -30.53 9.69 14.95
N VAL A 283 -29.98 8.52 14.60
CA VAL A 283 -30.78 7.37 14.14
C VAL A 283 -31.85 7.01 15.18
N ASN A 284 -31.49 6.96 16.46
CA ASN A 284 -32.45 6.74 17.55
C ASN A 284 -33.52 7.82 17.62
N TYR A 285 -33.16 9.08 17.40
CA TYR A 285 -34.12 10.18 17.42
C TYR A 285 -35.13 10.08 16.26
N LEU A 286 -34.62 9.83 15.04
CA LEU A 286 -35.42 9.63 13.83
C LEU A 286 -36.39 8.44 14.00
N ALA A 287 -35.92 7.32 14.53
CA ALA A 287 -36.74 6.14 14.76
C ALA A 287 -37.77 6.34 15.89
N LYS A 288 -37.35 6.85 17.06
CA LYS A 288 -38.20 6.88 18.26
C LYS A 288 -39.15 8.07 18.35
N PHE A 289 -38.77 9.23 17.80
CA PHE A 289 -39.56 10.46 17.94
C PHE A 289 -40.19 10.91 16.63
N LEU A 290 -39.57 10.62 15.48
CA LEU A 290 -40.14 10.93 14.17
C LEU A 290 -40.81 9.73 13.49
N MET A 291 -40.76 8.55 14.12
CA MET A 291 -41.40 7.31 13.66
C MET A 291 -41.00 6.89 12.23
N PHE A 292 -39.81 7.30 11.78
CA PHE A 292 -39.28 6.80 10.51
C PHE A 292 -38.90 5.32 10.64
N ASN A 293 -39.16 4.56 9.58
CA ASN A 293 -38.71 3.18 9.47
C ASN A 293 -37.25 3.10 8.97
N ASP A 294 -36.64 1.93 9.10
CA ASP A 294 -35.23 1.71 8.75
C ASP A 294 -34.90 2.12 7.31
N SER A 295 -35.79 1.87 6.36
CA SER A 295 -35.55 2.21 4.94
C SER A 295 -35.59 3.73 4.72
N GLU A 296 -36.49 4.43 5.40
CA GLU A 296 -36.57 5.90 5.35
C GLU A 296 -35.33 6.54 5.98
N ILE A 297 -34.87 6.03 7.13
CA ILE A 297 -33.67 6.53 7.81
C ILE A 297 -32.43 6.31 6.95
N VAL A 298 -32.28 5.11 6.36
CA VAL A 298 -31.16 4.82 5.46
C VAL A 298 -31.22 5.73 4.24
N SER A 299 -32.38 5.91 3.61
CA SER A 299 -32.52 6.80 2.46
C SER A 299 -32.19 8.26 2.79
N LEU A 300 -32.52 8.70 4.01
CA LEU A 300 -32.26 10.06 4.48
C LEU A 300 -30.78 10.31 4.75
N LEU A 301 -30.07 9.33 5.33
CA LEU A 301 -28.67 9.48 5.75
C LEU A 301 -27.66 9.02 4.69
N LYS A 302 -28.09 8.20 3.73
CA LYS A 302 -27.25 7.71 2.63
C LYS A 302 -26.87 8.88 1.72
N LYS A 303 -25.57 8.99 1.44
CA LYS A 303 -25.06 9.83 0.35
C LYS A 303 -24.91 8.98 -0.90
N GLU A 304 -25.79 9.20 -1.87
CA GLU A 304 -25.75 8.52 -3.18
C GLU A 304 -24.35 8.65 -3.82
N GLY A 305 -23.86 7.56 -4.39
CA GLY A 305 -22.57 7.51 -5.11
C GLY A 305 -21.31 7.58 -4.23
N ARG A 306 -21.40 7.63 -2.90
CA ARG A 306 -20.23 7.68 -2.01
C ARG A 306 -20.09 6.43 -1.16
N THR A 307 -18.86 5.90 -1.12
CA THR A 307 -18.42 4.90 -0.14
C THR A 307 -17.18 5.40 0.59
N PRO A 308 -16.91 4.96 1.84
CA PRO A 308 -15.69 5.36 2.53
C PRO A 308 -14.45 4.93 1.74
N ALA A 309 -13.60 5.90 1.36
CA ALA A 309 -12.43 5.67 0.52
C ALA A 309 -11.46 4.60 1.03
N ARG A 310 -11.45 4.34 2.35
CA ARG A 310 -10.65 3.27 2.97
C ARG A 310 -11.23 1.88 2.69
N LEU A 311 -12.55 1.73 2.66
CA LEU A 311 -13.22 0.45 2.39
C LEU A 311 -13.26 0.13 0.90
N SER A 312 -13.44 1.14 0.04
CA SER A 312 -13.44 0.94 -1.41
C SER A 312 -12.12 0.40 -1.94
N ARG A 313 -10.99 0.74 -1.30
CA ARG A 313 -9.66 0.20 -1.63
C ARG A 313 -9.47 -1.28 -1.29
N LEU A 314 -10.18 -1.77 -0.26
CA LEU A 314 -9.99 -3.10 0.31
C LEU A 314 -10.89 -4.17 -0.33
N VAL A 315 -12.10 -3.78 -0.74
CA VAL A 315 -13.05 -4.67 -1.45
C VAL A 315 -12.47 -5.23 -2.75
N HIS A 316 -11.48 -4.55 -3.35
CA HIS A 316 -10.86 -4.96 -4.60
C HIS A 316 -9.71 -5.98 -4.46
N ARG A 317 -9.27 -6.31 -3.23
CA ARG A 317 -8.14 -7.23 -3.00
C ARG A 317 -8.53 -8.64 -2.53
N GLN A 318 -9.72 -8.86 -1.98
CA GLN A 318 -9.94 -10.03 -1.09
C GLN A 318 -11.37 -10.61 -1.06
N VAL A 319 -12.26 -10.34 -2.01
CA VAL A 319 -13.62 -10.90 -1.93
C VAL A 319 -13.98 -11.69 -3.18
N ASP A 320 -13.42 -12.90 -3.26
CA ASP A 320 -13.84 -13.91 -4.26
C ASP A 320 -15.22 -14.50 -3.92
N ASP A 321 -15.65 -14.43 -2.64
CA ASP A 321 -16.98 -14.84 -2.17
C ASP A 321 -17.63 -13.81 -1.22
N VAL A 322 -18.52 -13.00 -1.79
CA VAL A 322 -19.29 -11.96 -1.07
C VAL A 322 -20.24 -12.57 -0.03
N ALA A 323 -20.73 -13.79 -0.23
CA ALA A 323 -21.68 -14.43 0.66
C ALA A 323 -21.00 -14.90 1.95
N GLN A 324 -19.83 -15.53 1.84
CA GLN A 324 -19.03 -15.93 3.00
C GLN A 324 -18.56 -14.71 3.81
N PHE A 325 -18.10 -13.66 3.12
CA PHE A 325 -17.71 -12.40 3.76
C PHE A 325 -18.86 -11.74 4.53
N ARG A 326 -20.07 -11.72 3.95
CA ARG A 326 -21.28 -11.23 4.62
C ARG A 326 -21.62 -12.04 5.86
N ALA A 327 -21.50 -13.37 5.81
CA ALA A 327 -21.77 -14.25 6.94
C ALA A 327 -20.79 -14.03 8.11
N ASP A 328 -19.52 -13.75 7.80
CA ASP A 328 -18.48 -13.49 8.81
C ASP A 328 -18.70 -12.15 9.53
N ILE A 329 -19.09 -11.11 8.80
CA ILE A 329 -19.47 -9.81 9.39
C ILE A 329 -20.62 -10.00 10.37
N LEU A 330 -21.71 -10.66 9.94
CA LEU A 330 -22.89 -10.86 10.78
C LEU A 330 -22.58 -11.70 12.03
N ARG A 331 -21.70 -12.70 11.94
CA ARG A 331 -21.22 -13.48 13.09
C ARG A 331 -20.40 -12.62 14.07
N GLY A 332 -19.55 -11.73 13.56
CA GLY A 332 -18.77 -10.80 14.40
C GLY A 332 -19.65 -9.81 15.17
N TYR A 333 -20.73 -9.33 14.56
CA TYR A 333 -21.72 -8.49 15.24
C TYR A 333 -22.48 -9.25 16.33
N ALA A 334 -22.95 -10.47 16.05
CA ALA A 334 -23.64 -11.29 17.04
C ALA A 334 -22.77 -11.63 18.26
N ALA A 335 -21.45 -11.78 18.08
CA ALA A 335 -20.51 -12.07 19.17
C ALA A 335 -20.10 -10.84 20.00
N SER A 336 -20.29 -9.61 19.49
CA SER A 336 -19.88 -8.37 20.16
C SER A 336 -20.97 -7.72 21.01
N GLY A 337 -22.15 -8.33 21.10
CA GLY A 337 -23.19 -7.95 22.06
C GLY A 337 -23.78 -6.55 21.85
N VAL A 338 -23.82 -6.07 20.60
CA VAL A 338 -24.60 -4.89 20.20
C VAL A 338 -25.88 -5.34 19.52
#